data_AF-A0A0D2PFK5-F1
#
_entry.id   AF-A0A0D2PFK5-F1
#
_cell.length_a   1.000
_cell.length_b   1.000
_cell.length_c   1.000
_cell.angle_alpha   90.00
_cell.angle_beta   90.00
_cell.angle_gamma   90.00
#
_symmetry.space_group_name_H-M   'P 1'
#
loop_
_entity.id
_entity.type
_entity.pdbx_description
1 polymer ?
#
loop_
_entity_poly.entity_id
_entity_poly.type
_entity_poly.pdbx_seq_one_letter_code
_entity_poly.pdbx_strand_id
1 'polypeptide(L)' 'DDLPRVEILNSGTTRHISPYHDDFETLSEIPPKVLRAANKGNFSAVGEGELVIDLPNG' A
#
# COMPACT_ATOMS: atom_id res chain seq x y z
N ASP A 1 -17.51 3.64 -14.73
CA ASP A 1 -17.48 4.35 -13.45
C ASP A 1 -16.13 5.00 -13.25
N ASP A 2 -16.05 6.30 -13.49
CA ASP A 2 -14.85 7.14 -13.32
C ASP A 2 -14.87 7.76 -11.93
N LEU A 3 -14.83 6.91 -10.90
CA LEU A 3 -14.69 7.42 -9.53
C LEU A 3 -13.24 7.87 -9.32
N PRO A 4 -13.01 9.05 -8.74
CA PRO A 4 -11.66 9.51 -8.46
C PRO A 4 -10.97 8.55 -7.51
N ARG A 5 -9.70 8.25 -7.78
CA ARG A 5 -8.84 7.48 -6.88
C ARG A 5 -8.64 8.29 -5.60
N VAL A 6 -9.09 7.74 -4.47
CA VAL A 6 -8.94 8.37 -3.15
C VAL A 6 -7.93 7.56 -2.34
N GLU A 7 -6.77 8.16 -2.10
CA GLU A 7 -5.72 7.58 -1.26
C GLU A 7 -5.83 8.08 0.18
N ILE A 8 -5.76 7.16 1.15
CA ILE A 8 -5.67 7.50 2.58
C ILE A 8 -4.31 7.07 3.08
N LEU A 9 -3.42 8.06 3.29
CA LEU A 9 -2.08 7.84 3.81
C LEU A 9 -2.01 8.20 5.29
N ASN A 10 -1.37 7.34 6.08
CA ASN A 10 -1.03 7.65 7.46
C ASN A 10 0.38 8.29 7.52
N SER A 11 0.47 9.61 7.64
CA SER A 11 1.76 10.33 7.66
C SER A 11 2.69 9.95 8.83
N GLY A 12 2.19 9.23 9.84
CA GLY A 12 2.99 8.72 10.97
C GLY A 12 3.67 7.38 10.74
N THR A 13 3.60 6.79 9.54
CA THR A 13 4.29 5.53 9.21
C THR A 13 5.33 5.72 8.10
N THR A 14 6.36 4.88 8.09
CA THR A 14 7.38 4.84 7.03
C THR A 14 7.07 3.82 5.93
N ARG A 15 6.07 2.96 6.14
CA ARG A 15 5.64 1.94 5.19
C ARG A 15 4.12 1.89 5.14
N HIS A 16 3.58 1.88 3.93
CA HIS A 16 2.14 1.84 3.66
C HIS A 16 1.77 0.52 2.98
N ILE A 17 0.53 0.09 3.19
CA ILE A 17 -0.07 -1.02 2.45
C ILE A 17 -0.82 -0.39 1.27
N SER A 18 -0.59 -0.91 0.07
CA SER A 18 -1.23 -0.45 -1.15
C SER A 18 -1.87 -1.64 -1.89
N PRO A 19 -3.12 -1.51 -2.39
CA PRO A 19 -3.73 -2.51 -3.26
C PRO A 19 -3.25 -2.42 -4.71
N TYR A 20 -2.49 -1.37 -5.07
CA TYR A 20 -2.11 -1.05 -6.45
C TYR A 20 -0.80 -1.74 -6.83
N HIS A 21 -0.85 -3.07 -6.89
CA HIS A 21 0.29 -3.92 -7.20
C HIS A 21 1.05 -3.49 -8.46
N ASP A 22 0.32 -3.17 -9.53
CA ASP A 22 0.91 -2.88 -10.85
C ASP A 22 1.51 -1.47 -10.96
N ASP A 23 1.28 -0.61 -9.96
CA ASP A 23 1.81 0.76 -9.93
C ASP A 23 3.17 0.84 -9.23
N PHE A 24 3.65 -0.24 -8.62
CA PHE A 24 4.95 -0.28 -7.96
C PHE A 24 6.08 -0.32 -8.99
N GLU A 25 7.05 0.59 -8.88
CA GLU A 25 8.19 0.66 -9.80
C GLU A 25 9.21 -0.47 -9.58
N THR A 26 9.34 -0.92 -8.33
CA THR A 26 10.36 -1.87 -7.89
C THR A 26 9.77 -3.08 -7.18
N LEU A 27 8.54 -3.46 -7.53
CA LEU A 27 7.87 -4.58 -6.89
C LEU A 27 8.70 -5.87 -6.97
N SER A 28 8.90 -6.48 -5.81
CA SER A 28 9.52 -7.79 -5.68
C SER A 28 8.64 -8.70 -4.83
N GLU A 29 8.55 -9.97 -5.20
CA GLU A 29 7.85 -10.97 -4.40
C GLU A 29 8.59 -11.23 -3.09
N ILE A 30 7.82 -11.40 -2.00
CA ILE A 30 8.35 -11.77 -0.69
C ILE A 30 7.61 -12.98 -0.14
N PRO A 31 8.20 -13.76 0.78
CA PRO A 31 7.45 -14.74 1.55
C PRO A 31 6.23 -14.08 2.21
N PRO A 32 5.03 -14.70 2.16
CA PRO A 32 3.82 -14.11 2.70
C PRO A 32 4.00 -13.62 4.13
N LYS A 33 3.88 -12.31 4.33
CA LYS A 33 4.01 -11.66 5.64
C LYS A 33 2.63 -11.31 6.17
N VAL A 34 2.22 -11.97 7.25
CA VAL A 34 0.93 -11.72 7.89
C VAL A 34 0.98 -10.39 8.65
N LEU A 35 0.06 -9.50 8.30
CA LEU A 35 -0.19 -8.22 8.93
C LEU A 35 -1.54 -8.29 9.66
N ARG A 36 -1.53 -7.95 10.94
CA ARG A 36 -2.74 -7.93 11.77
C ARG A 36 -3.27 -6.51 11.88
N ALA A 37 -4.50 -6.30 11.45
CA ALA A 37 -5.17 -5.03 11.55
C ALA A 37 -5.85 -4.84 12.92
N ALA A 38 -6.16 -3.58 13.25
CA ALA A 38 -6.81 -3.21 14.50
C ALA A 38 -8.20 -3.86 14.67
N ASN A 39 -8.91 -4.11 13.57
CA ASN A 39 -10.19 -4.82 13.57
C ASN A 39 -10.05 -6.35 13.73
N LYS A 40 -8.85 -6.86 14.08
CA LYS A 40 -8.50 -8.28 14.20
C LYS A 40 -8.53 -9.05 12.87
N GLY A 41 -8.70 -8.36 11.74
CA GLY A 41 -8.49 -8.94 10.42
C GLY A 41 -7.01 -9.22 10.16
N ASN A 42 -6.75 -10.22 9.32
CA ASN A 42 -5.41 -10.55 8.87
C ASN A 42 -5.32 -10.33 7.36
N PHE A 43 -4.21 -9.74 6.93
CA PHE A 43 -3.86 -9.57 5.53
C PHE A 43 -2.46 -10.14 5.31
N SER A 44 -2.17 -10.71 4.14
CA SER A 44 -0.84 -11.19 3.81
C SER A 44 -0.24 -10.29 2.73
N ALA A 45 0.88 -9.65 3.04
CA ALA A 45 1.70 -8.99 2.02
C ALA A 45 2.51 -10.06 1.27
N VAL A 46 2.41 -10.06 -0.06
CA VAL A 46 3.08 -11.01 -0.96
C VAL A 46 4.16 -10.34 -1.81
N GLY A 47 4.24 -9.01 -1.78
CA GLY A 47 5.29 -8.24 -2.43
C GLY A 47 5.64 -6.98 -1.64
N GLU A 48 6.83 -6.44 -1.91
CA GLU A 48 7.27 -5.13 -1.43
C GLU A 48 8.03 -4.39 -2.52
N GLY A 49 7.97 -3.06 -2.49
CA GLY A 49 8.63 -2.19 -3.46
C GLY A 49 8.34 -0.72 -3.17
N GLU A 50 8.74 0.12 -4.11
CA GLU A 50 8.52 1.56 -4.09
C GLU A 50 7.32 1.92 -4.97
N LEU A 51 6.45 2.77 -4.42
CA LEU A 51 5.29 3.34 -5.10
C LEU A 51 5.41 4.86 -5.01
N VAL A 52 5.45 5.53 -6.16
CA VAL A 52 5.49 6.99 -6.23
C VAL A 52 4.05 7.51 -6.26
N ILE A 53 3.71 8.39 -5.30
CA ILE A 53 2.38 8.99 -5.19
C ILE A 53 2.52 10.50 -5.22
N ASP A 54 1.82 11.15 -6.14
CA ASP A 54 1.72 12.60 -6.20
C ASP A 54 0.67 13.11 -5.21
N LEU A 55 1.12 13.76 -4.14
CA LEU A 55 0.25 14.42 -3.16
C LEU A 55 -0.04 15.86 -3.59
N PRO A 56 -1.29 16.22 -3.94
CA PRO A 56 -1.61 17.59 -4.29
C PRO A 56 -1.45 18.50 -3.06
N ASN A 57 -0.67 19.57 -3.22
CA ASN A 57 -0.45 20.66 -2.26
C ASN A 57 0.50 20.44 -1.08
N GLY A 58 1.14 19.26 -0.93
CA GLY A 58 2.19 19.03 0.07
C GLY A 58 1.68 19.02 1.52
#